data_AF-A0A3B0SV38-F1
#
_entry.id   AF-A0A3B0SV38-F1
#
_cell.length_a   1.000
_cell.length_b   1.000
_cell.length_c   1.000
_cell.angle_alpha   90.00
_cell.angle_beta   90.00
_cell.angle_gamma   90.00
#
_symmetry.space_group_name_H-M   'P 1'
#
loop_
_entity.id
_entity.type
_entity.pdbx_description
1 polymer ?
#
loop_
_entity_poly.entity_id
_entity_poly.type
_entity_poly.pdbx_seq_one_letter_code
_entity_poly.pdbx_strand_id
1 'polypeptide(L)' 'MTTALTTLNSVNLGALGSLVKTIQDEPTKGDTTWKASTTWDGGFRTTTTIRDFTPYATDEPAGLGGDDSAPNPVEQLIG' A
#
# COMPACT_ATOMS: atom_id res chain seq x y z
N MET A 1 32.16 -5.81 -17.15
CA MET A 1 31.05 -6.77 -17.34
C MET A 1 29.80 -6.09 -16.84
N THR A 2 28.94 -5.62 -17.74
CA THR A 2 27.70 -4.92 -17.39
C THR A 2 26.66 -5.99 -17.11
N THR A 3 26.31 -6.23 -15.84
CA THR A 3 25.24 -7.16 -15.49
C THR A 3 23.94 -6.61 -16.08
N ALA A 4 23.42 -7.26 -17.13
CA ALA A 4 22.16 -6.87 -17.72
C ALA A 4 21.07 -6.91 -16.64
N LEU A 5 20.30 -5.83 -16.49
CA LEU A 5 19.13 -5.79 -15.64
C LEU A 5 18.09 -6.77 -16.20
N THR A 6 18.05 -7.99 -15.67
CA THR A 6 16.99 -8.94 -16.03
C THR A 6 15.69 -8.43 -15.42
N THR A 7 14.74 -8.06 -16.28
CA THR A 7 13.38 -7.71 -15.88
C THR A 7 12.41 -8.78 -16.36
N LEU A 8 11.38 -9.06 -15.56
CA LEU A 8 10.26 -9.93 -15.94
C LEU A 8 8.98 -9.25 -15.49
N ASN A 9 8.04 -9.02 -16.40
CA ASN A 9 6.81 -8.25 -16.12
C ASN A 9 7.10 -6.90 -15.43
N SER A 10 8.16 -6.20 -15.90
CA SER A 10 8.66 -4.94 -15.33
C SER A 10 9.17 -5.01 -13.89
N VAL A 11 9.33 -6.22 -13.31
CA VAL A 11 9.99 -6.43 -12.01
C VAL A 11 11.50 -6.51 -12.18
N ASN A 12 12.26 -5.79 -11.38
CA ASN A 12 13.72 -5.87 -11.33
C ASN A 12 14.17 -7.14 -10.59
N LEU A 13 14.52 -8.19 -11.34
CA LEU A 13 14.90 -9.49 -10.75
C LEU A 13 16.25 -9.44 -10.02
N GLY A 14 17.15 -8.53 -10.40
CA GLY A 14 18.42 -8.33 -9.71
C GLY A 14 18.20 -7.84 -8.28
N ALA A 15 17.37 -6.80 -8.12
CA ALA A 15 17.02 -6.26 -6.81
C ALA A 15 16.27 -7.29 -5.94
N LEU A 16 15.34 -8.04 -6.52
CA LEU A 16 14.63 -9.11 -5.83
C LEU A 16 15.58 -10.21 -5.34
N GLY A 17 16.52 -10.64 -6.19
CA GLY A 17 17.52 -11.63 -5.82
C GLY A 17 18.42 -11.16 -4.67
N SER A 18 18.82 -9.89 -4.67
CA SER A 18 19.57 -9.29 -3.56
C SER A 18 18.76 -9.24 -2.27
N LEU A 19 17.47 -8.91 -2.33
CA LEU A 19 16.58 -8.94 -1.18
C LEU A 19 16.45 -10.35 -0.60
N VAL A 20 16.21 -11.36 -1.45
CA VAL A 20 16.12 -12.76 -1.03
C VAL A 20 17.40 -13.21 -0.32
N LYS A 21 18.56 -12.96 -0.92
CA LYS A 21 19.85 -13.30 -0.33
C LYS A 21 20.03 -12.64 1.04
N THR A 22 19.69 -11.35 1.15
CA THR A 22 19.80 -10.59 2.40
C THR A 22 18.96 -11.21 3.52
N ILE A 23 17.73 -11.63 3.23
CA ILE A 23 16.84 -12.27 4.21
C ILE A 23 17.33 -13.68 4.56
N GLN A 24 17.87 -14.43 3.59
CA GLN A 24 18.45 -15.76 3.85
C GLN A 24 19.67 -15.69 4.78
N ASP A 25 20.55 -14.71 4.54
CA ASP A 25 21.74 -14.50 5.36
C ASP A 25 21.39 -13.95 6.75
N GLU A 26 20.34 -13.11 6.86
CA GLU A 26 19.88 -12.48 8.11
C GLU A 26 18.35 -12.44 8.19
N PRO A 27 17.68 -13.48 8.74
CA PRO A 27 16.22 -13.62 8.71
C PRO A 27 15.44 -12.45 9.31
N THR A 28 15.98 -11.78 10.33
CA THR A 28 15.35 -10.63 10.98
C THR A 28 15.22 -9.41 10.05
N LYS A 29 15.99 -9.34 8.96
CA LYS A 29 15.81 -8.30 7.93
C LYS A 29 14.52 -8.48 7.11
N GLY A 30 13.85 -9.63 7.24
CA GLY A 30 12.52 -9.86 6.70
C GLY A 30 11.39 -9.24 7.53
N ASP A 31 11.67 -8.87 8.78
CA ASP A 31 10.66 -8.27 9.67
C ASP A 31 10.40 -6.82 9.25
N THR A 32 9.19 -6.55 8.76
CA THR A 32 8.82 -5.23 8.25
C THR A 32 7.63 -4.65 9.01
N THR A 33 7.64 -3.33 9.21
CA THR A 33 6.51 -2.60 9.80
C THR A 33 5.88 -1.70 8.74
N TRP A 34 4.58 -1.84 8.57
CA TRP A 34 3.77 -1.06 7.64
C TRP A 34 2.86 -0.14 8.44
N LYS A 35 2.74 1.12 8.02
CA LYS A 35 1.98 2.14 8.77
C LYS A 35 1.11 2.96 7.83
N ALA A 36 -0.08 3.26 8.32
CA ALA A 36 -1.01 4.24 7.75
C ALA A 36 -1.51 5.14 8.89
N SER A 37 -1.96 6.34 8.56
CA SER A 37 -2.59 7.25 9.53
C SER A 37 -3.88 7.79 8.94
N THR A 38 -4.96 7.67 9.70
CA THR A 38 -6.31 8.04 9.28
C THR A 38 -6.83 9.16 10.16
N THR A 39 -7.39 10.19 9.54
CA THR A 39 -8.06 11.31 10.20
C THR A 39 -9.54 11.28 9.85
N TRP A 40 -10.39 11.49 10.85
CA TRP A 40 -11.83 11.59 10.66
C TRP A 40 -12.20 13.02 10.26
N ASP A 41 -12.97 13.14 9.18
CA ASP A 41 -13.32 14.43 8.55
C ASP A 41 -14.81 14.80 8.74
N GLY A 42 -15.55 14.01 9.51
CA GLY A 42 -16.98 14.19 9.78
C GLY A 42 -17.89 13.22 9.00
N GLY A 43 -19.01 12.82 9.62
CA GLY A 43 -19.87 11.77 9.06
C GLY A 43 -19.10 10.45 8.91
N PHE A 44 -19.29 9.76 7.79
CA PHE A 44 -18.53 8.56 7.42
C PHE A 44 -17.21 8.86 6.67
N ARG A 45 -16.87 10.13 6.48
CA ARG A 45 -15.69 10.53 5.73
C ARG A 45 -14.42 10.45 6.57
N THR A 46 -13.38 9.83 5.99
CA THR A 46 -12.03 9.83 6.55
C THR A 46 -10.99 10.06 5.46
N THR A 47 -9.84 10.61 5.84
CA THR A 47 -8.66 10.73 4.99
C THR A 47 -7.53 9.88 5.55
N THR A 48 -7.00 8.98 4.71
CA THR A 48 -5.87 8.10 5.08
C THR A 48 -4.60 8.51 4.34
N THR A 49 -3.50 8.51 5.07
CA THR A 49 -2.14 8.85 4.59
C THR A 49 -1.21 7.65 4.76
N ILE A 50 -0.41 7.37 3.73
CA ILE A 50 0.57 6.28 3.71
C ILE A 50 1.87 6.83 3.12
N ARG A 51 2.93 6.92 3.95
CA ARG A 51 4.22 7.53 3.56
C ARG A 51 3.98 8.91 2.92
N ASP A 52 4.65 9.17 1.80
CA ASP A 52 4.57 10.43 1.05
C ASP A 52 3.65 10.34 -0.18
N PHE A 53 2.78 9.33 -0.24
CA PHE A 53 1.78 9.25 -1.30
C PHE A 53 0.65 10.26 -1.08
N THR A 54 -0.03 10.60 -2.18
CA THR A 54 -1.25 11.39 -2.11
C THR A 54 -2.26 10.72 -1.16
N PRO A 55 -2.80 11.45 -0.16
CA PRO A 55 -3.83 10.92 0.72
C PRO A 55 -5.06 10.46 -0.07
N TYR A 56 -5.75 9.45 0.44
CA TYR A 56 -7.01 8.97 -0.15
C TYR A 56 -8.14 9.08 0.86
N ALA A 57 -9.33 9.39 0.34
CA ALA A 57 -10.55 9.50 1.13
C ALA A 57 -11.32 8.17 1.14
N THR A 58 -12.11 7.97 2.18
CA THR A 58 -13.14 6.91 2.27
C THR A 58 -14.45 7.53 2.73
N ASP A 59 -15.58 6.99 2.27
CA ASP A 59 -16.93 7.36 2.69
C ASP A 59 -17.87 6.14 2.58
N GLU A 60 -19.15 6.26 2.89
CA GLU A 60 -20.14 5.21 2.63
C GLU A 60 -21.15 5.63 1.56
N PRO A 61 -21.72 4.69 0.78
CA PRO A 61 -22.84 4.98 -0.10
C PRO A 61 -24.02 5.60 0.65
N ALA A 62 -24.81 6.41 -0.05
CA ALA A 62 -26.00 7.06 0.53
C ALA A 62 -26.99 6.07 1.16
N GLY A 63 -27.13 4.87 0.58
CA GLY A 63 -27.98 3.79 1.14
C GLY A 63 -27.49 3.24 2.49
N LEU A 64 -26.24 3.48 2.85
CA LEU A 64 -25.63 3.14 4.13
C LEU A 64 -25.43 4.37 5.04
N GLY A 65 -25.94 5.54 4.62
CA GLY A 65 -25.95 6.77 5.41
C GLY A 65 -24.72 7.67 5.25
N GLY A 66 -23.84 7.40 4.28
CA GLY A 66 -22.79 8.33 3.87
C GLY A 66 -23.22 9.24 2.72
N ASP A 67 -22.26 9.92 2.10
CA ASP A 67 -22.51 10.87 1.02
C ASP A 67 -22.08 10.35 -0.36
N ASP A 68 -21.64 9.08 -0.45
CA ASP A 68 -21.14 8.45 -1.68
C ASP A 68 -19.98 9.25 -2.34
N SER A 69 -19.18 9.94 -1.51
CA SER A 69 -18.14 10.88 -1.97
C SER A 69 -16.77 10.23 -2.23
N ALA A 70 -16.58 9.00 -1.75
CA ALA A 70 -15.39 8.17 -1.95
C ALA A 70 -15.73 6.68 -1.75
N PRO A 71 -14.93 5.74 -2.29
CA PRO A 71 -15.16 4.32 -2.07
C PRO A 71 -15.10 3.98 -0.58
N ASN A 72 -15.91 3.02 -0.17
CA ASN A 72 -15.95 2.63 1.23
C ASN A 72 -14.77 1.75 1.64
N PRO A 73 -14.53 1.57 2.95
CA PRO A 73 -13.37 0.82 3.42
C PRO A 73 -13.32 -0.63 2.91
N VAL A 74 -14.47 -1.26 2.66
CA VAL A 74 -14.50 -2.64 2.16
C VAL A 74 -14.24 -2.72 0.66
N GLU A 75 -14.67 -1.74 -0.14
CA GLU A 75 -14.32 -1.62 -1.55
C GLU A 75 -12.80 -1.41 -1.73
N GLN A 76 -12.19 -0.58 -0.87
CA GLN A 76 -10.73 -0.37 -0.84
C GLN A 76 -9.94 -1.63 -0.46
N LEU A 77 -10.54 -2.57 0.27
CA LEU A 77 -9.89 -3.83 0.64
C LEU A 77 -9.85 -4.83 -0.53
N ILE A 78 -10.84 -4.77 -1.43
CA ILE A 78 -11.05 -5.79 -2.47
C ILE A 78 -10.65 -5.35 -3.88
N GLY A 79 -10.51 -4.05 -4.13
CA GLY A 79 -10.12 -3.45 -5.42
C GLY A 79 -8.69 -2.92 -5.42
#